data_AF-A0AAW1WGU9-F1
#
_entry.id   AF-A0AAW1WGU9-F1
#
_cell.length_a   1.000
_cell.length_b   1.000
_cell.length_c   1.000
_cell.angle_alpha   90.00
_cell.angle_beta   90.00
_cell.angle_gamma   90.00
#
_symmetry.space_group_name_H-M   'P 1'
#
loop_
_entity.id
_entity.type
_entity.pdbx_description
1 polymer ?
#
loop_
_entity_poly.entity_id
_entity_poly.type
_entity_poly.pdbx_seq_one_letter_code
_entity_poly.pdbx_strand_id
1 'polypeptide(L)'
;MAMSWKLLKQLRAPYTATPTSPHRIVSPRLLNFHNANRLFSAAPPPSRDPPLIQPPGSKIQEEIAKFSAMAETWWDAGGPIKYYHRHRVDFIRNTLCHHFRRDPLSARPFEGLKFIDIGCGSGILSEPLARMGATVTGVDPIERKIKIARLHAV
;
A
#
# COMPACT_ATOMS: atom_id res chain seq x y z
N MET A 1 -6.69 -0.14 -49.28
CA MET A 1 -7.08 -1.43 -48.68
C MET A 1 -7.53 -1.17 -47.25
N ALA A 2 -8.85 -1.17 -47.01
CA ALA A 2 -9.45 -0.90 -45.71
C ALA A 2 -9.85 -2.24 -45.06
N MET A 3 -9.26 -2.58 -43.91
CA MET A 3 -9.75 -3.66 -43.06
C MET A 3 -10.57 -3.10 -41.89
N SER A 4 -11.88 -3.16 -42.12
CA SER A 4 -13.03 -3.28 -41.21
C SER A 4 -12.78 -3.22 -39.69
N TRP A 5 -13.20 -2.10 -39.07
CA TRP A 5 -13.45 -1.91 -37.64
C TRP A 5 -14.62 -2.73 -37.05
N LYS A 6 -15.25 -3.64 -37.82
CA LYS A 6 -16.45 -4.35 -37.37
C LYS A 6 -16.21 -5.48 -36.35
N LEU A 7 -14.96 -5.83 -36.03
CA LEU A 7 -14.66 -6.93 -35.09
C LEU A 7 -14.34 -6.51 -33.64
N LEU A 8 -14.14 -5.21 -33.36
CA LEU A 8 -13.78 -4.74 -32.01
C LEU A 8 -14.97 -4.27 -31.14
N LYS A 9 -16.22 -4.47 -31.59
CA LYS A 9 -17.43 -4.11 -30.84
C LYS A 9 -18.14 -5.27 -30.15
N GLN A 10 -17.59 -6.49 -30.18
CA GLN A 10 -18.26 -7.69 -29.67
C GLN A 10 -17.74 -8.25 -28.32
N LEU A 11 -16.87 -7.54 -27.59
CA LEU A 11 -16.36 -8.00 -26.28
C LEU A 11 -16.60 -7.02 -25.12
N ARG A 12 -17.71 -6.26 -25.14
CA ARG A 12 -18.18 -5.56 -23.92
C ARG A 12 -19.34 -6.32 -23.30
N ALA A 13 -19.05 -7.03 -22.22
CA ALA A 13 -20.09 -7.53 -21.31
C ALA A 13 -20.82 -6.32 -20.67
N PRO A 14 -22.15 -6.38 -20.49
CA PRO A 14 -22.91 -5.30 -19.87
C PRO A 14 -22.58 -5.20 -18.37
N TYR A 15 -22.16 -4.02 -17.94
CA TYR A 15 -22.05 -3.64 -16.53
C TYR A 15 -23.47 -3.44 -15.99
N THR A 16 -23.96 -4.38 -15.19
CA THR A 16 -25.22 -4.22 -14.45
C THR A 16 -24.96 -3.37 -13.20
N ALA A 17 -25.51 -2.16 -13.21
CA ALA A 17 -25.53 -1.30 -12.03
C ALA A 17 -26.45 -1.91 -10.96
N THR A 18 -25.93 -2.15 -9.76
CA THR A 18 -26.73 -2.50 -8.58
C THR A 18 -27.34 -1.23 -7.96
N PRO A 19 -28.57 -1.29 -7.40
CA PRO A 19 -29.25 -0.10 -6.88
C PRO A 19 -28.62 0.40 -5.58
N THR A 20 -28.57 1.72 -5.49
CA THR A 20 -28.18 2.52 -4.33
C THR A 20 -28.95 2.14 -3.05
N SER A 21 -28.22 1.98 -1.94
CA SER A 21 -28.78 1.84 -0.60
C SER A 21 -29.18 3.24 -0.07
N PRO A 22 -30.34 3.41 0.59
CA PRO A 22 -30.82 4.73 0.98
C PRO A 22 -29.94 5.33 2.08
N HIS A 23 -29.59 6.60 1.90
CA HIS A 23 -28.90 7.43 2.88
C HIS A 23 -29.66 7.43 4.22
N ARG A 24 -29.04 6.85 5.26
CA ARG A 24 -29.53 6.96 6.63
C ARG A 24 -29.19 8.37 7.14
N ILE A 25 -30.18 9.25 7.14
CA ILE A 25 -30.10 10.56 7.78
C ILE A 25 -29.93 10.31 9.28
N VAL A 26 -28.73 10.54 9.80
CA VAL A 26 -28.47 10.55 11.24
C VAL A 26 -28.79 11.95 11.74
N SER A 27 -29.80 12.08 12.60
CA SER A 27 -30.14 13.35 13.23
C SER A 27 -28.97 13.83 14.11
N PRO A 28 -28.69 15.14 14.16
CA PRO A 28 -27.65 15.66 15.02
C PRO A 28 -28.18 15.67 16.46
N ARG A 29 -27.95 14.58 17.20
CA ARG A 29 -27.90 14.70 18.66
C ARG A 29 -26.66 15.53 18.98
N LEU A 30 -26.86 16.73 19.53
CA LEU A 30 -25.82 17.53 20.14
C LEU A 30 -25.02 16.65 21.13
N LEU A 31 -23.81 16.24 20.75
CA LEU A 31 -22.86 15.74 21.72
C LEU A 31 -22.28 16.94 22.46
N ASN A 32 -22.59 16.99 23.75
CA ASN A 32 -22.04 17.95 24.70
C ASN A 32 -20.51 17.76 24.76
N PHE A 33 -19.74 18.77 24.36
CA PHE A 33 -18.27 18.73 24.23
C PHE A 33 -17.49 18.60 25.55
N HIS A 34 -18.16 18.48 26.69
CA HIS A 34 -17.51 18.50 28.00
C HIS A 34 -17.00 17.13 28.48
N ASN A 35 -17.04 16.08 27.65
CA ASN A 35 -16.63 14.72 28.08
C ASN A 35 -15.66 13.99 27.12
N ALA A 36 -14.94 14.72 26.26
CA ALA A 36 -13.96 14.12 25.34
C ALA A 36 -12.71 13.54 26.04
N ASN A 37 -12.40 13.98 27.27
CA ASN A 37 -11.19 13.53 27.99
C ASN A 37 -11.29 12.14 28.64
N ARG A 38 -12.47 11.49 28.67
CA ARG A 38 -12.59 10.11 29.18
C ARG A 38 -12.37 9.03 28.12
N LEU A 39 -12.36 9.37 26.83
CA LEU A 39 -12.17 8.39 25.75
C LEU A 39 -10.71 7.96 25.54
N PHE A 40 -9.75 8.71 26.10
CA PHE A 40 -8.32 8.48 25.88
C PHE A 40 -7.53 8.05 27.14
N SER A 41 -8.17 7.91 28.30
CA SER A 41 -7.47 7.65 29.58
C SER A 41 -7.55 6.20 30.08
N ALA A 42 -8.23 5.30 29.37
CA ALA A 42 -8.23 3.88 29.72
C ALA A 42 -7.39 3.11 28.69
N ALA A 43 -6.39 2.36 29.15
CA ALA A 43 -5.72 1.38 28.32
C ALA A 43 -6.78 0.45 27.68
N PRO A 44 -6.66 0.11 26.39
CA PRO A 44 -7.58 -0.83 25.77
C PRO A 44 -7.54 -2.15 26.55
N PRO A 45 -8.68 -2.82 26.77
CA PRO A 45 -8.67 -4.15 27.37
C PRO A 45 -7.78 -5.07 26.52
N PRO A 46 -7.04 -6.03 27.13
CA PRO A 46 -6.25 -6.97 26.37
C PRO A 46 -7.15 -7.64 25.32
N SER A 47 -6.75 -7.57 24.05
CA SER A 47 -7.56 -8.13 22.98
C SER A 47 -7.70 -9.64 23.22
N ARG A 48 -8.95 -10.12 23.31
CA ARG A 48 -9.25 -11.55 23.25
C ARG A 48 -9.30 -11.97 21.79
N ASP A 49 -8.30 -11.57 21.01
CA ASP A 49 -8.14 -12.17 19.70
C ASP A 49 -7.79 -13.64 19.98
N PRO A 50 -8.59 -14.61 19.48
CA PRO A 50 -8.18 -16.00 19.57
C PRO A 50 -6.77 -16.10 18.99
N PRO A 51 -5.87 -16.91 19.58
CA PRO A 51 -4.55 -17.10 18.99
C PRO A 51 -4.77 -17.46 17.53
N LEU A 52 -4.13 -16.71 16.62
CA LEU A 52 -4.18 -17.02 15.20
C LEU A 52 -3.75 -18.48 15.05
N ILE A 53 -4.71 -19.39 14.87
CA ILE A 53 -4.44 -20.79 14.63
C ILE A 53 -3.82 -20.82 13.24
N GLN A 54 -2.49 -20.74 13.19
CA GLN A 54 -1.74 -20.97 11.97
C GLN A 54 -1.64 -22.48 11.81
N PRO A 55 -2.21 -23.06 10.74
CA PRO A 55 -2.12 -24.50 10.54
C PRO A 55 -0.63 -24.90 10.43
N PRO A 56 -0.19 -25.96 11.12
CA PRO A 56 1.17 -26.46 11.00
C PRO A 56 1.44 -26.84 9.52
N GLY A 57 2.54 -26.31 8.96
CA GLY A 57 2.90 -26.52 7.55
C GLY A 57 2.44 -25.43 6.57
N SER A 58 2.05 -24.23 7.05
CA SER A 58 1.73 -23.15 6.12
C SER A 58 2.97 -22.67 5.36
N LYS A 59 2.92 -22.66 4.02
CA LYS A 59 3.94 -22.03 3.15
C LYS A 59 4.29 -20.60 3.57
N ILE A 60 3.39 -19.93 4.29
CA ILE A 60 3.57 -18.58 4.81
C ILE A 60 4.73 -18.52 5.81
N GLN A 61 4.86 -19.49 6.71
CA GLN A 61 5.98 -19.48 7.68
C GLN A 61 7.33 -19.74 7.01
N GLU A 62 7.37 -20.65 6.03
CA GLU A 62 8.58 -20.93 5.25
C GLU A 62 9.02 -19.69 4.45
N GLU A 63 8.09 -19.00 3.79
CA GLU A 63 8.39 -17.76 3.08
C GLU A 63 8.84 -16.65 4.04
N ILE A 64 8.18 -16.50 5.19
CA ILE A 64 8.60 -15.55 6.23
C ILE A 64 10.04 -15.83 6.68
N ALA A 65 10.39 -17.10 6.95
CA ALA A 65 11.73 -17.49 7.37
C ALA A 65 12.77 -17.19 6.28
N LYS A 66 12.50 -17.58 5.04
CA LYS A 66 13.34 -17.32 3.87
C LYS A 66 13.62 -15.82 3.68
N PHE A 67 12.59 -14.99 3.71
CA PHE A 67 12.74 -13.55 3.53
C PHE A 67 13.36 -12.84 4.74
N SER A 68 13.22 -13.39 5.94
CA SER A 68 13.85 -12.88 7.15
C SER A 68 15.37 -13.10 7.13
N ALA A 69 15.82 -14.25 6.63
CA ALA A 69 17.25 -14.57 6.49
C ALA A 69 17.98 -13.60 5.54
N MET A 70 17.27 -13.00 4.58
CA MET A 70 17.82 -12.07 3.60
C MET A 70 17.64 -10.59 3.98
N ALA A 71 17.12 -10.27 5.16
CA ALA A 71 16.69 -8.91 5.49
C ALA A 71 17.82 -7.85 5.48
N GLU A 72 19.05 -8.23 5.85
CA GLU A 72 20.20 -7.29 5.90
C GLU A 72 20.80 -6.98 4.53
N THR A 73 20.76 -7.94 3.60
CA THR A 73 21.35 -7.78 2.27
C THR A 73 20.43 -7.06 1.30
N TRP A 74 19.22 -6.70 1.74
CA TRP A 74 18.19 -6.12 0.88
C TRP A 74 18.60 -4.74 0.33
N TRP A 75 19.34 -3.96 1.13
CA TRP A 75 19.88 -2.64 0.72
C TRP A 75 21.30 -2.71 0.12
N ASP A 76 21.89 -3.90 0.00
CA ASP A 76 23.20 -4.05 -0.63
C ASP A 76 23.10 -3.79 -2.14
N ALA A 77 23.84 -2.79 -2.62
CA ALA A 77 23.92 -2.44 -4.04
C ALA A 77 24.51 -3.57 -4.90
N GLY A 78 25.30 -4.48 -4.31
CA GLY A 78 25.80 -5.70 -4.94
C GLY A 78 24.91 -6.93 -4.74
N GLY A 79 23.85 -6.81 -3.93
CA GLY A 79 23.01 -7.91 -3.51
C GLY A 79 22.14 -8.50 -4.62
N PRO A 80 21.54 -9.68 -4.38
CA PRO A 80 20.78 -10.46 -5.38
C PRO A 80 19.52 -9.77 -5.94
N ILE A 81 19.18 -8.59 -5.42
CA ILE A 81 17.91 -7.88 -5.66
C ILE A 81 18.13 -6.53 -6.33
N LYS A 82 19.39 -6.12 -6.58
CA LYS A 82 19.74 -4.76 -7.05
C LYS A 82 18.97 -4.31 -8.30
N TYR A 83 18.56 -5.23 -9.16
CA TYR A 83 17.88 -4.94 -10.43
C TYR A 83 16.37 -4.77 -10.30
N TYR A 84 15.72 -5.28 -9.24
CA TYR A 84 14.25 -5.26 -9.16
C TYR A 84 13.65 -3.88 -8.86
N HIS A 85 14.44 -2.93 -8.36
CA HIS A 85 13.89 -1.74 -7.70
C HIS A 85 13.77 -0.53 -8.62
N ARG A 86 14.81 -0.22 -9.42
CA ARG A 86 14.82 0.96 -10.30
C ARG A 86 13.72 0.90 -11.36
N HIS A 87 13.61 -0.23 -12.06
CA HIS A 87 12.61 -0.41 -13.12
C HIS A 87 11.17 -0.28 -12.61
N ARG A 88 10.90 -0.71 -11.37
CA ARG A 88 9.58 -0.57 -10.75
C ARG A 88 9.25 0.88 -10.45
N VAL A 89 10.21 1.66 -9.92
CA VAL A 89 10.01 3.08 -9.65
C VAL A 89 9.73 3.86 -10.94
N ASP A 90 10.50 3.60 -12.00
CA ASP A 90 10.31 4.26 -13.30
C ASP A 90 8.95 3.92 -13.91
N PHE A 91 8.54 2.65 -13.86
CA PHE A 91 7.23 2.22 -14.32
C PHE A 91 6.09 2.91 -13.56
N ILE A 92 6.17 2.94 -12.22
CA ILE A 92 5.15 3.58 -11.37
C ILE A 92 5.10 5.08 -11.67
N ARG A 93 6.25 5.76 -11.78
CA ARG A 93 6.33 7.18 -12.12
C ARG A 93 5.66 7.47 -13.45
N ASN A 94 6.07 6.80 -14.51
CA ASN A 94 5.53 7.06 -15.84
C ASN A 94 4.02 6.78 -15.91
N THR A 95 3.58 5.66 -15.32
CA THR A 95 2.17 5.26 -15.32
C THR A 95 1.30 6.27 -14.56
N LEU A 96 1.70 6.64 -13.34
CA LEU A 96 0.90 7.53 -12.50
C LEU A 96 0.98 8.99 -12.98
N CYS A 97 2.13 9.44 -13.49
CA CYS A 97 2.23 10.76 -14.10
C CYS A 97 1.33 10.88 -15.33
N HIS A 98 1.29 9.84 -16.17
CA HIS A 98 0.34 9.80 -17.28
C HIS A 98 -1.11 9.82 -16.81
N HIS A 99 -1.47 8.98 -15.83
CA HIS A 99 -2.84 8.88 -15.31
C HIS A 99 -3.34 10.18 -14.66
N PHE A 100 -2.52 10.79 -13.80
CA PHE A 100 -2.87 12.01 -13.07
C PHE A 100 -2.49 13.30 -13.80
N ARG A 101 -2.03 13.21 -15.06
CA ARG A 101 -1.57 14.35 -15.88
C ARG A 101 -0.54 15.21 -15.17
N ARG A 102 0.49 14.56 -14.62
CA ARG A 102 1.61 15.20 -13.92
C ARG A 102 2.88 15.09 -14.76
N ASP A 103 3.82 15.98 -14.53
CA ASP A 103 5.13 15.95 -15.17
C ASP A 103 6.04 14.89 -14.49
N PRO A 104 6.48 13.83 -15.21
CA PRO A 104 7.40 12.84 -14.66
C PRO A 104 8.81 13.38 -14.40
N LEU A 105 9.17 14.56 -14.94
CA LEU A 105 10.45 15.22 -14.69
C LEU A 105 10.41 16.15 -13.47
N SER A 106 9.23 16.42 -12.92
CA SER A 106 9.09 17.16 -11.67
C SER A 106 9.85 16.47 -10.54
N ALA A 107 10.43 17.27 -9.63
CA ALA A 107 11.10 16.74 -8.45
C ALA A 107 10.13 16.03 -7.49
N ARG A 108 8.87 16.48 -7.45
CA ARG A 108 7.82 15.96 -6.56
C ARG A 108 6.55 15.60 -7.35
N PRO A 109 6.63 14.62 -8.27
CA PRO A 109 5.51 14.28 -9.14
C PRO A 109 4.36 13.62 -8.37
N PHE A 110 4.57 13.16 -7.13
CA PHE A 110 3.56 12.48 -6.33
C PHE A 110 3.00 13.32 -5.19
N GLU A 111 3.28 14.63 -5.17
CA GLU A 111 2.74 15.55 -4.16
C GLU A 111 1.23 15.37 -3.96
N GLY A 112 0.80 15.20 -2.70
CA GLY A 112 -0.61 15.01 -2.33
C GLY A 112 -1.21 13.64 -2.67
N LEU A 113 -0.44 12.69 -3.23
CA LEU A 113 -0.90 11.32 -3.44
C LEU A 113 -0.63 10.46 -2.19
N LYS A 114 -1.51 9.49 -1.94
CA LYS A 114 -1.38 8.51 -0.85
C LYS A 114 -1.14 7.11 -1.41
N PHE A 115 -0.13 6.42 -0.91
CA PHE A 115 0.27 5.08 -1.34
C PHE A 115 0.18 4.10 -0.18
N ILE A 116 -0.12 2.84 -0.52
CA ILE A 116 0.05 1.70 0.36
C ILE A 116 1.00 0.69 -0.29
N ASP A 117 2.08 0.35 0.38
CA ASP A 117 3.11 -0.60 -0.08
C ASP A 117 2.97 -1.91 0.73
N ILE A 118 2.25 -2.88 0.17
CA ILE A 118 2.01 -4.19 0.80
C ILE A 118 3.19 -5.12 0.52
N GLY A 119 3.81 -5.62 1.58
CA GLY A 119 5.12 -6.28 1.49
C GLY A 119 6.24 -5.28 1.26
N CYS A 120 6.21 -4.13 1.95
CA CYS A 120 7.17 -3.04 1.76
C CYS A 120 8.61 -3.46 2.09
N GLY A 121 8.79 -4.57 2.81
CA GLY A 121 10.08 -5.06 3.25
C GLY A 121 10.86 -4.00 4.02
N SER A 122 12.11 -3.78 3.63
CA SER A 122 12.99 -2.79 4.25
C SER A 122 12.82 -1.38 3.70
N GLY A 123 11.74 -1.09 2.95
CA GLY A 123 11.39 0.26 2.50
C GLY A 123 11.93 0.69 1.14
N ILE A 124 12.50 -0.23 0.34
CA ILE A 124 13.19 0.12 -0.91
C ILE A 124 12.28 0.81 -1.94
N LEU A 125 11.01 0.41 -2.03
CA LEU A 125 10.05 1.09 -2.89
C LEU A 125 9.40 2.28 -2.17
N SER A 126 9.06 2.10 -0.90
CA SER A 126 8.43 3.14 -0.09
C SER A 126 9.24 4.44 -0.03
N GLU A 127 10.56 4.36 0.16
CA GLU A 127 11.45 5.52 0.28
C GLU A 127 11.44 6.43 -0.98
N PRO A 128 11.74 5.94 -2.20
CA PRO A 128 11.72 6.79 -3.40
C PRO A 128 10.32 7.34 -3.71
N LEU A 129 9.24 6.60 -3.39
CA LEU A 129 7.87 7.11 -3.53
C LEU A 129 7.65 8.32 -2.59
N ALA A 130 8.06 8.21 -1.33
CA ALA A 130 7.96 9.29 -0.35
C ALA A 130 8.83 10.50 -0.75
N ARG A 131 10.07 10.27 -1.22
CA ARG A 131 10.97 11.34 -1.74
C ARG A 131 10.35 12.11 -2.91
N MET A 132 9.56 11.43 -3.75
CA MET A 132 8.79 12.04 -4.86
C MET A 132 7.52 12.79 -4.41
N GLY A 133 7.28 12.89 -3.11
CA GLY A 133 6.21 13.68 -2.51
C GLY A 133 4.93 12.92 -2.16
N ALA A 134 4.94 11.59 -2.26
CA ALA A 134 3.83 10.77 -1.80
C ALA A 134 3.79 10.68 -0.26
N THR A 135 2.58 10.55 0.31
CA THR A 135 2.41 9.99 1.66
C THR A 135 2.32 8.47 1.54
N VAL A 136 3.27 7.74 2.12
CA VAL A 136 3.36 6.28 1.94
C VAL A 136 3.09 5.55 3.27
N THR A 137 2.21 4.56 3.24
CA THR A 137 2.03 3.59 4.33
C THR A 137 2.61 2.24 3.90
N GLY A 138 3.68 1.80 4.56
CA GLY A 138 4.27 0.47 4.34
C GLY A 138 3.71 -0.59 5.29
N VAL A 139 3.47 -1.79 4.79
CA VAL A 139 3.00 -2.95 5.57
C VAL A 139 3.86 -4.17 5.24
N ASP A 140 4.40 -4.85 6.25
CA ASP A 140 5.16 -6.09 6.09
C ASP A 140 4.98 -6.98 7.34
N PRO A 141 4.82 -8.30 7.21
CA PRO A 141 4.67 -9.20 8.35
C PRO A 141 5.97 -9.43 9.13
N ILE A 142 7.13 -9.08 8.56
CA ILE A 142 8.44 -9.32 9.18
C ILE A 142 8.86 -8.07 9.96
N GLU A 143 8.75 -8.12 11.29
CA GLU A 143 9.09 -6.99 12.18
C GLU A 143 10.49 -6.44 11.94
N ARG A 144 11.48 -7.32 11.72
CA ARG A 144 12.86 -6.93 11.43
C ARG A 144 12.96 -6.05 10.18
N LYS A 145 12.19 -6.36 9.14
CA LYS A 145 12.16 -5.55 7.90
C LYS A 145 11.56 -4.18 8.16
N ILE A 146 10.47 -4.11 8.93
CA ILE A 146 9.87 -2.82 9.34
C ILE A 146 10.87 -1.97 10.14
N LYS A 147 11.67 -2.56 11.04
CA LYS A 147 12.72 -1.83 11.76
C LYS A 147 13.72 -1.20 10.81
N ILE A 148 14.17 -1.93 9.79
CA ILE A 148 15.08 -1.39 8.76
C ILE A 148 14.36 -0.31 7.94
N ALA A 149 13.12 -0.55 7.50
CA ALA A 149 12.34 0.42 6.72
C ALA A 149 12.17 1.77 7.43
N ARG A 150 12.00 1.75 8.77
CA ARG A 150 11.90 2.97 9.58
C ARG A 150 13.19 3.78 9.60
N LEU A 151 14.37 3.16 9.47
CA LEU A 151 15.64 3.87 9.36
C LEU A 151 15.77 4.65 8.05
N HIS A 152 14.98 4.27 7.04
CA HIS A 152 14.96 4.84 5.69
C HIS A 152 13.73 5.72 5.43
N ALA A 153 12.83 5.85 6.41
CA ALA A 153 11.63 6.68 6.27
C ALA A 153 12.02 8.17 6.18
N VAL A 154 11.36 8.89 5.27
CA VAL A 154 11.58 10.32 4.97
C VAL A 154 10.29 11.12 5.06
#